data_AF-A0A354DFY1-F1
#
_entry.id   AF-A0A354DFY1-F1
#
_cell.length_a   1.000
_cell.length_b   1.000
_cell.length_c   1.000
_cell.angle_alpha   90.00
_cell.angle_beta   90.00
_cell.angle_gamma   90.00
#
_symmetry.space_group_name_H-M   'P 1'
#
loop_
_entity.id
_entity.type
_entity.pdbx_description
1 polymer ?
#
loop_
_entity_poly.entity_id
_entity_poly.type
_entity_poly.pdbx_seq_one_letter_code
_entity_poly.pdbx_strand_id
1 'polypeptide(L)'
;AQIVELSELFFADGLEYNEEEKGILAEEQVPEVLNAFYNELSGLEGYTPEAIKTSLKVVQKNTGHKGKKLFMPVRVAATGSIHGPDLARTLFLLGKEKVLQRIENVVQ
;
A
#
# COMPACT_ATOMS: atom_id res chain seq x y z
N ALA A 1 23.09 4.47 -7.77
CA ALA A 1 22.56 4.21 -6.42
C ALA A 1 21.14 3.63 -6.45
N GLN A 2 20.19 4.16 -7.24
CA GLN A 2 18.78 3.71 -7.30
C GLN A 2 18.50 2.20 -7.47
N ILE A 3 19.39 1.42 -8.10
CA ILE A 3 19.15 -0.02 -8.33
C ILE A 3 19.17 -0.82 -7.01
N VAL A 4 19.98 -0.42 -6.03
CA VAL A 4 20.10 -1.14 -4.75
C VAL A 4 18.87 -0.89 -3.88
N GLU A 5 18.44 0.36 -3.76
CA GLU A 5 17.24 0.76 -2.98
C GLU A 5 15.96 0.08 -3.49
N LEU A 6 15.81 -0.05 -4.82
CA LEU A 6 14.67 -0.75 -5.40
C LEU A 6 14.72 -2.26 -5.18
N SER A 7 15.90 -2.85 -4.95
CA SER A 7 16.02 -4.29 -4.69
C SER A 7 15.51 -4.66 -3.29
N GLU A 8 15.78 -3.82 -2.29
CA GLU A 8 15.32 -4.03 -0.91
C GLU A 8 13.79 -4.05 -0.82
N LEU A 9 13.11 -3.23 -1.63
CA LEU A 9 11.65 -3.22 -1.75
C LEU A 9 11.07 -4.61 -2.09
N PHE A 10 11.80 -5.42 -2.87
CA PHE A 10 11.35 -6.76 -3.29
C PHE A 10 11.90 -7.90 -2.42
N PHE A 11 13.05 -7.73 -1.76
CA PHE A 11 13.74 -8.85 -1.09
C PHE A 11 13.85 -8.72 0.43
N ALA A 12 13.56 -7.57 1.04
CA ALA A 12 13.57 -7.41 2.49
C ALA A 12 12.32 -8.02 3.16
N ASP A 13 12.54 -8.73 4.27
CA ASP A 13 11.50 -9.38 5.08
C ASP A 13 10.62 -8.39 5.85
N GLY A 14 11.08 -7.15 6.06
CA GLY A 14 10.36 -6.09 6.76
C GLY A 14 10.58 -4.72 6.12
N LEU A 15 9.64 -3.80 6.37
CA LEU A 15 9.79 -2.39 6.01
C LEU A 15 10.22 -1.61 7.24
N GLU A 16 11.21 -0.73 7.08
CA GLU A 16 11.50 0.32 8.05
C GLU A 16 10.87 1.63 7.56
N TYR A 17 10.30 2.37 8.51
CA TYR A 17 9.66 3.66 8.25
C TYR A 17 10.45 4.75 8.96
N ASN A 18 10.80 5.83 8.25
CA ASN A 18 11.33 7.03 8.88
C ASN A 18 10.21 7.83 9.57
N GLU A 19 10.55 8.95 10.19
CA GLU A 19 9.60 9.79 10.92
C GLU A 19 8.48 10.38 10.05
N GLU A 20 8.77 10.68 8.77
CA GLU A 20 7.77 11.18 7.83
C GLU A 20 6.78 10.07 7.45
N GLU A 21 7.25 8.86 7.13
CA GLU A 21 6.37 7.72 6.84
C GLU A 21 5.53 7.34 8.07
N LYS A 22 6.12 7.30 9.27
CA LYS A 22 5.39 7.06 10.52
C LYS A 22 4.31 8.13 10.76
N GLY A 23 4.63 9.40 10.48
CA GLY A 23 3.66 10.50 10.59
C GLY A 23 2.44 10.29 9.70
N ILE A 24 2.65 9.84 8.46
CA ILE A 24 1.56 9.49 7.53
C ILE A 24 0.76 8.30 8.07
N LEU A 25 1.44 7.23 8.52
CA LEU A 25 0.76 6.02 9.03
C LEU A 25 -0.03 6.28 10.32
N ALA A 26 0.29 7.35 11.06
CA ALA A 26 -0.42 7.77 12.26
C ALA A 26 -1.64 8.67 11.99
N GLU A 27 -1.92 9.05 10.74
CA GLU A 27 -3.10 9.87 10.42
C GLU A 27 -4.41 9.10 10.72
N GLU A 28 -5.43 9.82 11.21
CA GLU A 28 -6.67 9.22 11.74
C GLU A 28 -7.40 8.30 10.75
N GLN A 29 -7.34 8.58 9.45
CA GLN A 29 -8.02 7.76 8.44
C GLN A 29 -7.28 6.47 8.08
N VAL A 30 -5.99 6.33 8.44
CA VAL A 30 -5.15 5.23 7.96
C VAL A 30 -5.70 3.86 8.32
N PRO A 31 -6.15 3.59 9.56
CA PRO A 31 -6.72 2.29 9.89
C PRO A 31 -7.93 1.94 9.03
N GLU A 32 -8.83 2.90 8.77
CA GLU A 32 -10.00 2.68 7.93
C GLU A 32 -9.61 2.37 6.47
N VAL A 33 -8.71 3.18 5.90
CA VAL A 33 -8.24 3.04 4.52
C VAL A 33 -7.51 1.70 4.30
N LEU A 34 -6.58 1.35 5.20
CA LEU A 34 -5.77 0.16 5.06
C LEU A 34 -6.59 -1.11 5.27
N ASN A 35 -7.49 -1.14 6.25
CA ASN A 35 -8.38 -2.29 6.45
C ASN A 35 -9.32 -2.48 5.26
N ALA A 36 -9.90 -1.39 4.73
CA ALA A 36 -10.74 -1.47 3.53
C ALA A 36 -9.96 -2.01 2.33
N PHE A 37 -8.72 -1.54 2.12
CA PHE A 37 -7.88 -2.00 1.02
C PHE A 37 -7.41 -3.44 1.19
N TYR A 38 -7.06 -3.85 2.41
CA TYR A 38 -6.72 -5.24 2.74
C TYR A 38 -7.87 -6.19 2.39
N ASN A 39 -9.10 -5.85 2.77
CA ASN A 39 -10.28 -6.66 2.48
C ASN A 39 -10.54 -6.77 0.97
N GLU A 40 -10.46 -5.66 0.24
CA GLU A 40 -10.60 -5.64 -1.22
C GLU A 40 -9.54 -6.50 -1.92
N LEU A 41 -8.28 -6.40 -1.49
CA LEU A 41 -7.20 -7.20 -2.07
C LEU A 41 -7.33 -8.68 -1.72
N SER A 42 -7.70 -9.01 -0.47
CA SER A 42 -7.81 -10.40 0.00
C SER A 42 -8.83 -11.19 -0.81
N GLY A 43 -9.99 -10.60 -1.11
CA GLY A 43 -11.05 -11.20 -1.92
C GLY A 43 -10.78 -11.26 -3.43
N LEU A 44 -9.64 -10.74 -3.89
CA LEU A 44 -9.38 -10.54 -5.31
C LEU A 44 -8.87 -11.82 -5.98
N GLU A 45 -9.62 -12.35 -6.95
CA GLU A 45 -9.27 -13.60 -7.67
C GLU A 45 -8.14 -13.41 -8.70
N GLY A 46 -8.05 -12.23 -9.33
CA GLY A 46 -7.05 -11.94 -10.37
C GLY A 46 -6.17 -10.71 -10.05
N TYR A 47 -4.96 -10.93 -9.55
CA TYR A 47 -4.07 -9.84 -9.13
C TYR A 47 -3.38 -9.15 -10.31
N THR A 48 -4.02 -8.13 -10.89
CA THR A 48 -3.50 -7.32 -12.00
C THR A 48 -3.50 -5.82 -11.65
N PRO A 49 -2.71 -4.97 -12.35
CA PRO A 49 -2.73 -3.53 -12.13
C PRO A 49 -4.13 -2.91 -12.29
N GLU A 50 -4.94 -3.40 -13.21
CA GLU A 50 -6.31 -2.94 -13.47
C GLU A 50 -7.25 -3.30 -12.31
N ALA A 51 -7.11 -4.52 -11.76
CA ALA A 51 -7.87 -4.96 -10.61
C ALA A 51 -7.49 -4.17 -9.35
N ILE A 52 -6.20 -3.94 -9.11
CA ILE A 52 -5.71 -3.13 -7.99
C ILE A 52 -6.22 -1.69 -8.09
N LYS A 53 -6.22 -1.08 -9.29
CA LYS A 53 -6.81 0.24 -9.51
C LYS A 53 -8.31 0.26 -9.20
N THR A 54 -9.01 -0.83 -9.52
CA THR A 54 -10.43 -0.96 -9.23
C THR A 54 -10.68 -1.06 -7.73
N SER A 55 -9.91 -1.87 -7.00
CA SER A 55 -9.96 -1.95 -5.54
C SER A 55 -9.72 -0.60 -4.87
N LEU A 56 -8.71 0.17 -5.32
CA LEU A 56 -8.46 1.52 -4.80
C LEU A 56 -9.66 2.45 -5.01
N LYS A 57 -10.38 2.34 -6.15
CA LYS A 57 -11.62 3.10 -6.37
C LYS A 57 -12.76 2.64 -5.47
N VAL A 58 -12.86 1.34 -5.17
CA VAL A 58 -13.85 0.82 -4.23
C VAL A 58 -13.58 1.34 -2.81
N VAL A 59 -12.33 1.30 -2.36
CA VAL A 59 -11.91 1.89 -1.07
C VAL A 59 -12.23 3.39 -1.02
N GLN A 60 -11.94 4.13 -2.10
CA GLN A 60 -12.28 5.55 -2.21
C GLN A 60 -13.78 5.78 -2.02
N LYS A 61 -14.62 4.94 -2.66
CA LYS A 61 -16.09 5.06 -2.56
C LYS A 61 -16.58 4.73 -1.15
N ASN A 62 -16.02 3.70 -0.53
CA ASN A 62 -16.49 3.18 0.76
C ASN A 62 -16.07 4.06 1.94
N THR A 63 -14.86 4.61 1.90
CA THR A 63 -14.31 5.43 3.00
C THR A 63 -14.46 6.93 2.76
N GLY A 64 -14.71 7.34 1.51
CA GLY A 64 -14.75 8.75 1.11
C GLY A 64 -13.37 9.42 0.98
N HIS A 65 -12.29 8.75 1.41
CA HIS A 65 -10.92 9.28 1.32
C HIS A 65 -10.40 9.18 -0.10
N LYS A 66 -9.74 10.24 -0.58
CA LYS A 66 -9.24 10.36 -1.96
C LYS A 66 -7.90 11.10 -2.00
N GLY A 67 -7.20 11.02 -3.13
CA GLY A 67 -5.92 11.70 -3.31
C GLY A 67 -4.91 11.25 -2.25
N LYS A 68 -4.16 12.18 -1.66
CA LYS A 68 -3.12 11.84 -0.67
C LYS A 68 -3.66 10.99 0.49
N LYS A 69 -4.85 11.29 1.02
CA LYS A 69 -5.45 10.56 2.15
C LYS A 69 -5.75 9.08 1.89
N LEU A 70 -5.77 8.66 0.63
CA LEU A 70 -5.96 7.26 0.22
C LEU A 70 -4.66 6.66 -0.31
N PHE A 71 -4.08 7.29 -1.32
CA PHE A 71 -2.97 6.70 -2.06
C PHE A 71 -1.66 6.72 -1.27
N MET A 72 -1.45 7.71 -0.40
CA MET A 72 -0.21 7.84 0.36
C MET A 72 -0.12 6.80 1.50
N PRO A 73 -1.15 6.58 2.33
CA PRO A 73 -1.12 5.50 3.32
C PRO A 73 -0.91 4.12 2.70
N VAL A 74 -1.62 3.80 1.61
CA VAL A 74 -1.46 2.51 0.92
C VAL A 74 -0.04 2.35 0.37
N ARG A 75 0.53 3.41 -0.21
CA ARG A 75 1.90 3.39 -0.71
C ARG A 75 2.89 3.15 0.42
N VAL A 76 2.83 3.97 1.46
CA VAL A 76 3.77 3.88 2.58
C VAL A 76 3.68 2.50 3.22
N ALA A 77 2.47 2.02 3.54
CA ALA A 77 2.29 0.69 4.13
C ALA A 77 2.90 -0.42 3.25
N ALA A 78 2.69 -0.38 1.94
CA ALA A 78 3.15 -1.45 1.05
C ALA A 78 4.63 -1.33 0.60
N THR A 79 5.20 -0.13 0.60
CA THR A 79 6.52 0.13 -0.01
C THR A 79 7.54 0.80 0.89
N GLY A 80 7.15 1.31 2.07
CA GLY A 80 8.05 2.08 2.95
C GLY A 80 8.52 3.40 2.34
N SER A 81 7.79 3.96 1.37
CA SER A 81 8.19 5.21 0.70
C SER A 81 6.99 6.10 0.41
N ILE A 82 7.18 7.41 0.57
CA ILE A 82 6.18 8.42 0.18
C ILE A 82 6.18 8.71 -1.34
N HIS A 83 7.18 8.22 -2.06
CA HIS A 83 7.40 8.46 -3.49
C HIS A 83 7.50 7.16 -4.28
N GLY A 84 7.61 7.28 -5.59
CA GLY A 84 7.85 6.16 -6.49
C GLY A 84 6.92 6.13 -7.70
N PRO A 85 7.08 5.10 -8.54
CA PRO A 85 6.32 4.94 -9.78
C PRO A 85 4.83 4.62 -9.51
N ASP A 86 4.05 4.38 -10.56
CA ASP A 86 2.62 4.05 -10.46
C ASP A 86 2.33 3.01 -9.38
N LEU A 87 1.44 3.35 -8.43
CA LEU A 87 1.20 2.54 -7.25
C LEU A 87 0.67 1.15 -7.64
N ALA A 88 -0.33 1.07 -8.51
CA ALA A 88 -0.95 -0.20 -8.87
C ALA A 88 0.03 -1.16 -9.54
N ARG A 89 0.90 -0.66 -10.43
CA ARG A 89 1.98 -1.45 -11.01
C ARG A 89 3.02 -1.87 -9.98
N THR A 90 3.36 -0.98 -9.04
CA THR A 90 4.31 -1.29 -7.96
C THR A 90 3.77 -2.43 -7.09
N LEU A 91 2.50 -2.34 -6.66
CA LEU A 91 1.82 -3.39 -5.90
C LEU A 91 1.77 -4.71 -6.70
N PHE A 92 1.39 -4.64 -7.98
CA PHE A 92 1.39 -5.81 -8.86
C PHE A 92 2.75 -6.54 -8.88
N LEU A 93 3.85 -5.79 -9.02
CA LEU A 93 5.20 -6.36 -9.01
C LEU A 93 5.62 -6.92 -7.65
N LEU A 94 5.15 -6.33 -6.54
CA LEU A 94 5.42 -6.83 -5.20
C LEU A 94 4.75 -8.18 -4.92
N GLY A 95 3.59 -8.42 -5.54
CA GLY A 95 2.78 -9.60 -5.34
C GLY A 95 1.76 -9.44 -4.21
N LYS A 96 0.61 -10.11 -4.37
CA LYS A 96 -0.56 -9.99 -3.47
C LYS A 96 -0.22 -10.30 -2.02
N GLU A 97 0.41 -11.44 -1.76
CA GLU A 97 0.71 -11.91 -0.41
C GLU A 97 1.61 -10.95 0.35
N LYS A 98 2.67 -10.44 -0.30
CA LYS A 98 3.59 -9.47 0.29
C LYS A 98 2.90 -8.15 0.62
N VAL A 99 2.02 -7.67 -0.25
CA VAL A 99 1.25 -6.44 0.00
C VAL A 99 0.29 -6.64 1.17
N LEU A 100 -0.42 -7.77 1.24
CA LEU A 100 -1.32 -8.07 2.35
C LEU A 100 -0.57 -8.15 3.68
N GLN A 101 0.54 -8.90 3.73
CA GLN A 101 1.38 -9.02 4.92
C GLN A 101 1.90 -7.65 5.41
N ARG A 102 2.38 -6.81 4.49
CA ARG A 102 2.89 -5.47 4.84
C ARG A 102 1.79 -4.55 5.35
N ILE A 103 0.59 -4.62 4.78
CA ILE A 103 -0.55 -3.86 5.28
C ILE A 103 -0.95 -4.37 6.67
N GLU A 104 -1.02 -5.68 6.86
CA GLU A 104 -1.36 -6.32 8.14
C GLU A 104 -0.42 -5.85 9.26
N ASN A 105 0.89 -5.81 9.01
CA ASN A 105 1.90 -5.32 9.96
C ASN A 105 1.73 -3.85 10.38
N VAL A 106 0.91 -3.06 9.67
CA VAL A 106 0.63 -1.66 9.99
C VAL A 106 -0.68 -1.50 10.76
N VAL A 107 -1.66 -2.39 10.52
CA VAL A 107 -3.01 -2.30 11.11
C VAL A 107 -3.26 -3.27 12.28
N GLN A 108 -2.37 -4.22 12.53
CA GLN A 108 -2.37 -5.16 13.67
C GLN A 108 -1.23 -4.83 14.64
#